data_AF-A0A2J7ZGN9-F1
#
_entry.id   AF-A0A2J7ZGN9-F1
#
_cell.length_a   1.000
_cell.length_b   1.000
_cell.length_c   1.000
_cell.angle_alpha   90.00
_cell.angle_beta   90.00
_cell.angle_gamma   90.00
#
_symmetry.space_group_name_H-M   'P 1'
#
loop_
_entity.id
_entity.type
_entity.pdbx_description
1 polymer ?
#
loop_
_entity_poly.entity_id
_entity_poly.type
_entity_poly.pdbx_seq_one_letter_code
_entity_poly.pdbx_strand_id
1 'polypeptide(L)'
;MVRLTIIWSIGSGVLFAIVCFAVGAVPFGIILLVTSALTALFYWWIRDQLKMCAELLAMAGRGLNDNLGLVPAAIGIKVVGMAVLIYGAAGFFSAVNIGAVYQSPYVVTRNAAVPEAAVCSDAAGALVPCCEFRTAGWAGVYAFLAACFILWTAMLIMQIKLYTVADTTAQWYFNAAGSSSAAVGSGRQASGSVRLALRHCLTSSFGSVAFAAAVLAVLRAVRRVMEDAARRNVICCIINCIV
;
A
#
# COMPACT_ATOMS: atom_id res chain seq x y z
N MET A 1 -8.83 27.85 0.59
CA MET A 1 -7.92 27.04 1.43
C MET A 1 -6.56 26.78 0.78
N VAL A 2 -6.49 26.21 -0.44
CA VAL A 2 -5.22 25.86 -1.12
C VAL A 2 -4.24 27.04 -1.30
N ARG A 3 -4.72 28.24 -1.66
CA ARG A 3 -3.85 29.43 -1.75
C ARG A 3 -3.23 29.82 -0.40
N LEU A 4 -3.97 29.62 0.69
CA LEU A 4 -3.58 30.01 2.04
C LEU A 4 -2.49 29.07 2.58
N THR A 5 -2.61 27.76 2.32
CA THR A 5 -1.58 26.77 2.67
C THR A 5 -0.27 26.98 1.89
N ILE A 6 -0.37 27.42 0.64
CA ILE A 6 0.81 27.67 -0.21
C ILE A 6 1.52 28.96 0.21
N ILE A 7 0.78 30.04 0.44
CA ILE A 7 1.34 31.29 0.97
C ILE A 7 2.00 31.02 2.33
N TRP A 8 1.36 30.22 3.19
CA TRP A 8 1.93 29.82 4.48
C TRP A 8 3.22 29.01 4.33
N SER A 9 3.26 28.03 3.42
CA SER A 9 4.44 27.18 3.19
C SER A 9 5.63 27.94 2.62
N ILE A 10 5.39 28.85 1.67
CA ILE A 10 6.44 29.68 1.09
C ILE A 10 6.89 30.73 2.11
N GLY A 11 5.94 31.35 2.81
CA GLY A 11 6.22 32.34 3.85
C GLY A 11 7.02 31.76 5.01
N SER A 12 6.70 30.56 5.49
CA SER A 12 7.44 29.91 6.57
C SER A 12 8.87 29.55 6.15
N GLY A 13 9.08 29.09 4.92
CA GLY A 13 10.41 28.79 4.38
C GLY A 13 11.31 30.03 4.28
N VAL A 14 10.77 31.14 3.79
CA VAL A 14 11.51 32.42 3.71
C VAL A 14 11.82 32.97 5.10
N LEU A 15 10.86 32.89 6.02
CA LEU A 15 11.05 33.36 7.40
C LEU A 15 12.13 32.55 8.13
N PHE A 16 12.14 31.21 7.95
CA PHE A 16 13.21 30.36 8.47
C PHE A 16 14.57 30.66 7.86
N ALA A 17 14.62 30.96 6.55
CA ALA A 17 15.87 31.36 5.91
C ALA A 17 16.46 32.64 6.53
N ILE A 18 15.61 33.65 6.81
CA ILE A 18 16.02 34.90 7.48
C ILE A 18 16.60 34.62 8.88
N VAL A 19 15.97 33.74 9.65
CA VAL A 19 16.47 33.32 10.98
C VAL A 19 17.81 32.61 10.86
N CYS A 20 18.01 31.73 9.87
CA CYS A 20 19.29 31.07 9.63
C CYS A 20 20.41 32.06 9.27
N PHE A 21 20.10 33.13 8.51
CA PHE A 21 21.07 34.19 8.25
C PHE A 21 21.40 35.00 9.51
N ALA A 22 20.43 35.23 10.40
CA ALA A 22 20.67 35.94 11.66
C ALA A 22 21.56 35.16 12.65
N VAL A 23 21.51 33.83 12.63
CA VAL A 23 22.33 32.95 13.50
C VAL A 23 23.70 32.63 12.88
N GLY A 24 23.99 33.11 11.66
CA GLY A 24 25.28 32.88 10.98
C GLY A 24 25.38 31.54 10.23
N ALA A 25 24.29 30.78 10.13
CA ALA A 25 24.21 29.53 9.38
C ALA A 25 23.91 29.78 7.88
N VAL A 26 24.79 30.53 7.21
CA VAL A 26 24.66 30.97 5.80
C VAL A 26 24.34 29.83 4.81
N PRO A 27 25.00 28.66 4.81
CA PRO A 27 24.73 27.63 3.81
C PRO A 27 23.30 27.07 3.89
N PHE A 28 22.76 26.91 5.11
CA PHE A 28 21.38 26.45 5.31
C PHE A 28 20.35 27.48 4.88
N GLY A 29 20.61 28.77 5.11
CA GLY A 29 19.75 29.86 4.66
C GLY A 29 19.60 29.89 3.13
N ILE A 30 20.70 29.67 2.39
CA ILE A 30 20.69 29.63 0.92
C ILE A 30 19.87 28.44 0.41
N ILE A 31 20.06 27.25 0.99
CA ILE A 31 19.31 26.04 0.60
C ILE A 31 17.80 26.24 0.82
N LEU A 32 17.41 26.81 1.96
CA LEU A 32 16.00 27.12 2.26
C LEU A 32 15.42 28.15 1.28
N LEU A 33 16.19 29.16 0.91
CA LEU A 33 15.77 30.13 -0.10
C LEU A 33 15.57 29.47 -1.47
N VAL A 34 16.53 28.66 -1.92
CA VAL A 34 16.46 27.96 -3.22
C VAL A 34 15.26 27.00 -3.26
N THR A 35 15.06 26.21 -2.21
CA THR A 35 13.91 25.30 -2.12
C THR A 35 12.58 26.03 -2.06
N SER A 36 12.49 27.17 -1.35
CA SER A 36 11.30 28.03 -1.34
C SER A 36 11.03 28.66 -2.72
N ALA A 37 12.07 29.06 -3.46
CA ALA A 37 11.95 29.58 -4.82
C ALA A 37 11.51 28.50 -5.81
N LEU A 38 12.07 27.30 -5.72
CA LEU A 38 11.69 26.15 -6.55
C LEU A 38 10.23 25.74 -6.32
N THR A 39 9.78 25.70 -5.07
CA THR A 39 8.38 25.40 -4.76
C THR A 39 7.42 26.49 -5.27
N ALA A 40 7.81 27.76 -5.22
CA ALA A 40 7.05 28.86 -5.81
C ALA A 40 6.99 28.77 -7.34
N LEU A 41 8.08 28.39 -7.99
CA LEU A 41 8.17 28.22 -9.45
C LEU A 41 7.32 27.03 -9.91
N PHE A 42 7.41 25.89 -9.22
CA PHE A 42 6.59 24.71 -9.48
C PHE A 42 5.08 25.02 -9.34
N TYR A 43 4.72 25.82 -8.32
CA TYR A 43 3.35 26.29 -8.16
C TYR A 43 2.89 27.15 -9.34
N TRP A 44 3.74 28.06 -9.82
CA TRP A 44 3.40 28.93 -10.94
C TRP A 44 3.09 28.13 -12.21
N TRP A 45 3.83 27.06 -12.47
CA TRP A 45 3.58 26.16 -13.60
C TRP A 45 2.29 25.35 -13.50
N ILE A 46 1.91 24.90 -12.29
CA ILE A 46 0.76 23.98 -12.11
C ILE A 46 -0.55 24.72 -11.74
N ARG A 47 -0.52 26.05 -11.65
CA ARG A 47 -1.63 26.88 -11.15
C ARG A 47 -2.99 26.57 -11.79
N ASP A 48 -3.00 26.27 -13.09
CA ASP A 48 -4.24 26.04 -13.85
C ASP A 48 -4.83 24.65 -13.53
N GLN A 49 -3.98 23.65 -13.32
CA GLN A 49 -4.42 22.32 -12.89
C GLN A 49 -4.91 22.31 -11.43
N LEU A 50 -4.35 23.16 -10.56
CA LEU A 50 -4.79 23.25 -9.16
C LEU A 50 -6.24 23.68 -9.03
N LYS A 51 -6.74 24.53 -9.94
CA LYS A 51 -8.15 24.92 -9.94
C LYS A 51 -9.05 23.72 -10.23
N MET A 52 -8.71 22.94 -11.26
CA MET A 52 -9.44 21.71 -11.61
C MET A 52 -9.38 20.69 -10.47
N CYS A 53 -8.20 20.46 -9.88
CA CYS A 53 -8.07 19.56 -8.74
C CYS A 53 -8.88 20.04 -7.53
N ALA A 54 -8.93 21.35 -7.26
CA ALA A 54 -9.72 21.90 -6.18
C ALA A 54 -11.24 21.75 -6.41
N GLU A 55 -11.71 21.92 -7.65
CA GLU A 55 -13.11 21.69 -8.01
C GLU A 55 -13.47 20.20 -7.91
N LEU A 56 -12.62 19.30 -8.38
CA LEU A 56 -12.79 17.85 -8.22
C LEU A 56 -12.79 17.43 -6.75
N LEU A 57 -11.89 18.00 -5.94
CA LEU A 57 -11.82 17.73 -4.50
C LEU A 57 -13.05 18.28 -3.76
N ALA A 58 -13.54 19.46 -4.16
CA ALA A 58 -14.77 20.02 -3.61
C ALA A 58 -15.99 19.15 -3.97
N MET A 59 -16.05 18.63 -5.20
CA MET A 59 -17.10 17.72 -5.63
C MET A 59 -17.04 16.39 -4.87
N ALA A 60 -15.84 15.82 -4.70
CA ALA A 60 -15.63 14.63 -3.88
C ALA A 60 -15.99 14.86 -2.40
N GLY A 61 -15.66 16.04 -1.87
CA GLY A 61 -16.00 16.44 -0.50
C GLY A 61 -17.51 16.55 -0.27
N ARG A 62 -18.25 17.12 -1.22
CA ARG A 62 -19.72 17.14 -1.19
C ARG A 62 -20.31 15.73 -1.26
N GLY A 63 -19.82 14.90 -2.19
CA GLY A 63 -20.25 13.52 -2.31
C GLY A 63 -19.99 12.69 -1.05
N LEU A 64 -18.88 12.95 -0.34
CA LEU A 64 -18.57 12.30 0.92
C LEU A 64 -19.45 12.82 2.07
N ASN A 65 -19.71 14.12 2.14
CA ASN A 65 -20.52 14.73 3.20
C ASN A 65 -21.98 14.24 3.13
N ASP A 66 -22.51 14.09 1.91
CA ASP A 66 -23.86 13.56 1.69
C ASP A 66 -23.95 12.04 1.95
N ASN A 67 -22.81 11.34 1.96
CA ASN A 67 -22.70 9.90 2.16
C ASN A 67 -21.71 9.55 3.28
N LEU A 68 -21.91 10.13 4.47
CA LEU A 68 -20.99 9.95 5.60
C LEU A 68 -20.76 8.47 5.97
N GLY A 69 -21.73 7.59 5.69
CA GLY A 69 -21.64 6.14 5.88
C GLY A 69 -20.55 5.44 5.06
N LEU A 70 -19.95 6.12 4.08
CA LEU A 70 -18.84 5.61 3.28
C LEU A 70 -17.54 5.51 4.11
N VAL A 71 -17.33 6.41 5.07
CA VAL A 71 -16.16 6.39 5.96
C VAL A 71 -16.15 5.13 6.85
N PRO A 72 -17.19 4.84 7.67
CA PRO A 72 -17.21 3.63 8.48
C PRO A 72 -17.24 2.36 7.62
N ALA A 73 -17.86 2.36 6.43
CA ALA A 73 -17.81 1.22 5.53
C ALA A 73 -16.39 0.94 5.01
N ALA A 74 -15.66 1.99 4.61
CA ALA A 74 -14.27 1.85 4.16
C ALA A 74 -13.34 1.37 5.29
N ILE A 75 -13.57 1.83 6.52
CA ILE A 75 -12.86 1.34 7.70
C ILE A 75 -13.23 -0.11 7.98
N GLY A 76 -14.51 -0.46 7.94
CA GLY A 76 -15.02 -1.82 8.14
C GLY A 76 -14.44 -2.82 7.15
N ILE A 77 -14.39 -2.48 5.85
CA ILE A 77 -13.74 -3.30 4.82
C ILE A 77 -12.27 -3.56 5.16
N LYS A 78 -11.54 -2.55 5.65
CA LYS A 78 -10.14 -2.71 6.06
C LYS A 78 -9.99 -3.56 7.32
N VAL A 79 -10.86 -3.40 8.32
CA VAL A 79 -10.81 -4.17 9.57
C VAL A 79 -11.10 -5.64 9.31
N VAL A 80 -12.17 -5.93 8.57
CA VAL A 80 -12.51 -7.30 8.16
C VAL A 80 -11.42 -7.88 7.27
N GLY A 81 -10.92 -7.08 6.31
CA GLY A 81 -9.81 -7.47 5.46
C GLY A 81 -8.53 -7.79 6.25
N MET A 82 -8.22 -7.00 7.27
CA MET A 82 -7.07 -7.23 8.16
C MET A 82 -7.23 -8.55 8.93
N ALA A 83 -8.43 -8.85 9.45
CA ALA A 83 -8.67 -10.12 10.13
C ALA A 83 -8.44 -11.33 9.21
N VAL A 84 -8.89 -11.26 7.95
CA VAL A 84 -8.65 -12.29 6.94
C VAL A 84 -7.15 -12.43 6.62
N LEU A 85 -6.43 -11.30 6.50
CA LEU A 85 -4.98 -11.32 6.26
C LEU A 85 -4.20 -11.90 7.44
N ILE A 86 -4.59 -11.58 8.67
CA ILE A 86 -4.00 -12.15 9.89
C ILE A 86 -4.21 -13.67 9.91
N TYR A 87 -5.41 -14.13 9.59
CA TYR A 87 -5.68 -15.56 9.50
C TYR A 87 -4.81 -16.26 8.44
N GLY A 88 -4.70 -15.66 7.24
CA GLY A 88 -3.82 -16.17 6.20
C GLY A 88 -2.35 -16.20 6.62
N ALA A 89 -1.86 -15.14 7.27
CA ALA A 89 -0.49 -15.06 7.77
C ALA A 89 -0.22 -16.10 8.88
N ALA A 90 -1.17 -16.30 9.79
CA ALA A 90 -1.05 -17.33 10.82
C ALA A 90 -0.95 -18.74 10.21
N GLY A 91 -1.74 -19.03 9.16
CA GLY A 91 -1.62 -20.27 8.39
C GLY A 91 -0.28 -20.43 7.68
N PHE A 92 0.25 -19.33 7.11
CA PHE A 92 1.59 -19.34 6.51
C PHE A 92 2.68 -19.65 7.54
N PHE A 93 2.67 -18.94 8.68
CA PHE A 93 3.66 -19.15 9.74
C PHE A 93 3.54 -20.54 10.36
N SER A 94 2.34 -21.07 10.58
CA SER A 94 2.19 -22.42 11.12
C SER A 94 2.74 -23.47 10.15
N ALA A 95 2.49 -23.34 8.84
CA ALA A 95 3.00 -24.27 7.84
C ALA A 95 4.53 -24.31 7.76
N VAL A 96 5.19 -23.15 7.83
CA VAL A 96 6.67 -23.09 7.83
C VAL A 96 7.28 -23.72 9.09
N ASN A 97 6.52 -23.85 10.17
CA ASN A 97 6.96 -24.50 11.41
C ASN A 97 6.57 -25.98 11.51
N ILE A 98 5.89 -26.54 10.51
CA ILE A 98 5.59 -27.98 10.47
C ILE A 98 6.72 -28.71 9.75
N GLY A 99 7.48 -29.49 10.51
CA GLY A 99 8.63 -30.21 10.00
C GLY A 99 9.30 -31.04 11.07
N ALA A 100 10.39 -31.68 10.69
CA ALA A 100 11.24 -32.44 11.60
C ALA A 100 12.69 -31.98 11.45
N VAL A 101 13.46 -32.23 12.49
CA VAL A 101 14.90 -31.97 12.51
C VAL A 101 15.59 -33.17 11.87
N TYR A 102 16.37 -32.92 10.82
CA TYR A 102 17.17 -33.94 10.14
C TYR A 102 18.65 -33.63 10.29
N GLN A 103 19.49 -34.67 10.23
CA GLN A 103 20.93 -34.48 10.15
C GLN A 103 21.27 -33.76 8.84
N SER A 104 22.09 -32.72 8.92
CA SER A 104 22.44 -31.94 7.73
C SER A 104 23.27 -32.80 6.75
N PRO A 105 22.95 -32.80 5.45
CA PRO A 105 23.63 -33.64 4.46
C PRO A 105 25.09 -33.23 4.22
N TYR A 106 25.50 -32.05 4.69
CA TYR A 106 26.86 -31.54 4.56
C TYR A 106 27.80 -32.04 5.67
N VAL A 107 27.29 -32.82 6.63
CA VAL A 107 28.12 -33.34 7.74
C VAL A 107 28.89 -34.56 7.27
N VAL A 108 30.22 -34.43 7.15
CA VAL A 108 31.12 -35.54 6.79
C VAL A 108 31.82 -36.11 8.02
N THR A 109 32.17 -35.26 8.97
CA THR A 109 32.88 -35.65 10.20
C THR A 109 32.13 -35.15 11.43
N ARG A 110 31.94 -36.05 12.41
CA ARG A 110 31.30 -35.76 13.70
C ARG A 110 32.29 -36.10 14.81
N ASN A 111 32.85 -35.07 15.44
CA ASN A 111 33.74 -35.27 16.57
C ASN A 111 32.90 -35.42 17.85
N ALA A 112 32.60 -36.66 18.24
CA ALA A 112 31.77 -36.99 19.38
C ALA A 112 32.59 -37.26 20.67
N ALA A 113 33.65 -36.49 20.92
CA ALA A 113 34.48 -36.65 22.12
C ALA A 113 33.71 -36.31 23.41
N VAL A 114 32.71 -35.43 23.33
CA VAL A 114 31.79 -35.08 24.42
C VAL A 114 30.37 -34.99 23.84
N PRO A 115 29.36 -35.65 24.42
CA PRO A 115 27.99 -35.67 23.87
C PRO A 115 27.34 -34.29 23.80
N GLU A 116 27.76 -33.34 24.64
CA GLU A 116 27.25 -31.96 24.67
C GLU A 116 27.97 -30.99 23.71
N ALA A 117 29.11 -31.40 23.13
CA ALA A 117 29.94 -30.55 22.27
C ALA A 117 30.28 -31.23 20.94
N ALA A 118 29.33 -32.00 20.38
CA ALA A 118 29.52 -32.63 19.09
C ALA A 118 29.67 -31.55 17.99
N VAL A 119 30.90 -31.34 17.53
CA VAL A 119 31.21 -30.43 16.43
C VAL A 119 31.04 -31.18 15.11
N CYS A 120 30.24 -30.62 14.20
CA CYS A 120 30.05 -31.13 12.85
C CYS A 120 30.82 -30.27 11.85
N SER A 121 31.61 -30.94 11.00
CA SER A 121 32.39 -30.30 9.95
C SER A 121 32.07 -30.85 8.57
N ASP A 122 32.05 -29.94 7.59
CA ASP A 122 31.93 -30.26 6.17
C ASP A 122 33.25 -30.82 5.62
N ALA A 123 33.24 -31.32 4.37
CA ALA A 123 34.41 -31.83 3.65
C ALA A 123 35.57 -30.82 3.60
N ALA A 124 35.28 -29.52 3.62
CA ALA A 124 36.25 -28.44 3.65
C ALA A 124 36.75 -28.07 5.06
N GLY A 125 36.30 -28.78 6.11
CA GLY A 125 36.63 -28.48 7.50
C GLY A 125 35.86 -27.29 8.10
N ALA A 126 34.88 -26.74 7.38
CA ALA A 126 34.04 -25.65 7.87
C ALA A 126 33.01 -26.15 8.90
N LEU A 127 32.76 -25.35 9.93
CA LEU A 127 31.75 -25.62 10.95
C LEU A 127 30.35 -25.49 10.36
N VAL A 128 29.57 -26.57 10.40
CA VAL A 128 28.18 -26.60 9.92
C VAL A 128 27.24 -27.05 11.04
N PRO A 129 25.98 -26.56 11.06
CA PRO A 129 25.02 -27.03 12.04
C PRO A 129 24.78 -28.54 11.84
N CYS A 130 24.91 -29.33 12.92
CA CYS A 130 24.70 -30.78 12.86
C CYS A 130 23.28 -31.18 12.43
N CYS A 131 22.33 -30.31 12.75
CA CYS A 131 20.91 -30.53 12.55
C CYS A 131 20.32 -29.34 11.79
N GLU A 132 19.52 -29.63 10.78
CA GLU A 132 18.74 -28.63 10.04
C GLU A 132 17.25 -28.94 10.14
N PHE A 133 16.44 -27.90 10.32
CA PHE A 133 15.00 -28.04 10.28
C PHE A 133 14.55 -28.10 8.84
N ARG A 134 13.88 -29.19 8.45
CA ARG A 134 13.24 -29.31 7.14
C ARG A 134 11.73 -29.29 7.29
N THR A 135 11.10 -28.35 6.60
CA THR A 135 9.64 -28.28 6.47
C THR A 135 9.13 -29.54 5.78
N ALA A 136 8.00 -30.07 6.24
CA ALA A 136 7.34 -31.19 5.57
C ALA A 136 7.00 -30.81 4.11
N GLY A 137 7.11 -31.76 3.18
CA GLY A 137 6.94 -31.47 1.74
C GLY A 137 5.59 -30.84 1.40
N TRP A 138 4.50 -31.31 2.00
CA TRP A 138 3.16 -30.73 1.83
C TRP A 138 3.04 -29.33 2.45
N ALA A 139 3.77 -29.07 3.53
CA ALA A 139 3.73 -27.80 4.25
C ALA A 139 4.39 -26.68 3.42
N GLY A 140 5.44 -27.00 2.65
CA GLY A 140 6.02 -26.06 1.68
C GLY A 140 5.03 -25.66 0.58
N VAL A 141 4.30 -26.64 0.01
CA VAL A 141 3.27 -26.37 -1.00
C VAL A 141 2.13 -25.52 -0.41
N TYR A 142 1.69 -25.86 0.80
CA TYR A 142 0.68 -25.07 1.50
C TYR A 142 1.16 -23.64 1.77
N ALA A 143 2.40 -23.45 2.24
CA ALA A 143 2.97 -22.13 2.51
C ALA A 143 3.02 -21.27 1.24
N PHE A 144 3.35 -21.86 0.08
CA PHE A 144 3.30 -21.16 -1.20
C PHE A 144 1.87 -20.74 -1.56
N LEU A 145 0.90 -21.64 -1.48
CA LEU A 145 -0.50 -21.32 -1.76
C LEU A 145 -1.07 -20.27 -0.79
N ALA A 146 -0.70 -20.35 0.50
CA ALA A 146 -1.06 -19.36 1.51
C ALA A 146 -0.48 -17.98 1.17
N ALA A 147 0.78 -17.90 0.72
CA ALA A 147 1.38 -16.64 0.27
C ALA A 147 0.64 -16.06 -0.94
N CYS A 148 0.31 -16.88 -1.94
CA CYS A 148 -0.51 -16.46 -3.08
C CYS A 148 -1.89 -15.95 -2.64
N PHE A 149 -2.54 -16.66 -1.71
CA PHE A 149 -3.83 -16.28 -1.15
C PHE A 149 -3.77 -14.94 -0.41
N ILE A 150 -2.74 -14.71 0.42
CA ILE A 150 -2.52 -13.44 1.12
C ILE A 150 -2.34 -12.28 0.13
N LEU A 151 -1.52 -12.49 -0.91
CA LEU A 151 -1.30 -11.47 -1.94
C LEU A 151 -2.59 -11.16 -2.70
N TRP A 152 -3.35 -12.18 -3.09
CA TRP A 152 -4.62 -12.02 -3.79
C TRP A 152 -5.68 -11.32 -2.91
N THR A 153 -5.86 -11.77 -1.66
CA THR A 153 -6.82 -11.16 -0.72
C THR A 153 -6.48 -9.70 -0.42
N ALA A 154 -5.21 -9.34 -0.31
CA ALA A 154 -4.80 -7.95 -0.15
C ALA A 154 -5.24 -7.07 -1.34
N MET A 155 -5.13 -7.57 -2.57
CA MET A 155 -5.65 -6.87 -3.76
C MET A 155 -7.17 -6.82 -3.77
N LEU A 156 -7.82 -7.91 -3.37
CA LEU A 156 -9.28 -8.02 -3.32
C LEU A 156 -9.88 -6.97 -2.38
N ILE A 157 -9.33 -6.82 -1.17
CA ILE A 157 -9.78 -5.82 -0.19
C ILE A 157 -9.65 -4.40 -0.76
N MET A 158 -8.54 -4.10 -1.44
CA MET A 158 -8.33 -2.81 -2.09
C MET A 158 -9.38 -2.56 -3.19
N GLN A 159 -9.67 -3.57 -4.00
CA GLN A 159 -10.64 -3.46 -5.09
C GLN A 159 -12.07 -3.37 -4.59
N ILE A 160 -12.47 -4.12 -3.56
CA ILE A 160 -13.79 -4.00 -2.93
C ILE A 160 -14.00 -2.58 -2.40
N LYS A 161 -12.98 -2.01 -1.74
CA LYS A 161 -13.03 -0.62 -1.28
C LYS A 161 -13.20 0.34 -2.46
N LEU A 162 -12.34 0.24 -3.48
CA LEU A 162 -12.40 1.14 -4.65
C LEU A 162 -13.73 1.05 -5.37
N TYR A 163 -14.24 -0.18 -5.59
CA TYR A 163 -15.54 -0.42 -6.21
C TYR A 163 -16.67 0.20 -5.39
N THR A 164 -16.69 -0.02 -4.07
CA THR A 164 -17.73 0.53 -3.19
C THR A 164 -17.74 2.06 -3.24
N VAL A 165 -16.56 2.69 -3.22
CA VAL A 165 -16.47 4.16 -3.31
C VAL A 165 -16.92 4.65 -4.69
N ALA A 166 -16.46 4.02 -5.76
CA ALA A 166 -16.84 4.40 -7.12
C ALA A 166 -18.36 4.28 -7.35
N ASP A 167 -18.96 3.15 -6.98
CA ASP A 167 -20.39 2.89 -7.18
C ASP A 167 -21.26 3.83 -6.33
N THR A 168 -20.90 4.06 -5.07
CA THR A 168 -21.61 5.03 -4.22
C THR A 168 -21.53 6.45 -4.75
N THR A 169 -20.36 6.88 -5.23
CA THR A 169 -20.21 8.21 -5.86
C THR A 169 -20.99 8.33 -7.17
N ALA A 170 -21.05 7.26 -7.97
CA ALA A 170 -21.84 7.23 -9.20
C ALA A 170 -23.35 7.32 -8.90
N GLN A 171 -23.84 6.56 -7.92
CA GLN A 171 -25.22 6.64 -7.47
C GLN A 171 -25.57 8.06 -7.00
N TRP A 172 -24.72 8.68 -6.18
CA TRP A 172 -24.94 10.06 -5.72
C TRP A 172 -24.91 11.07 -6.87
N TYR A 173 -23.95 10.94 -7.79
CA TYR A 173 -23.79 11.85 -8.92
C TYR A 173 -24.99 11.80 -9.88
N PHE A 174 -25.44 10.59 -10.26
CA PHE A 174 -26.54 10.43 -11.22
C PHE A 174 -27.94 10.55 -10.58
N ASN A 175 -28.11 10.22 -9.30
CA ASN A 175 -29.39 10.46 -8.62
C ASN A 175 -29.65 11.96 -8.38
N ALA A 176 -28.60 12.76 -8.17
CA ALA A 176 -28.71 14.21 -8.11
C ALA A 176 -29.15 14.84 -9.45
N ALA A 177 -28.77 14.23 -10.59
CA ALA A 177 -29.16 14.68 -11.92
C ALA A 177 -30.60 14.28 -12.32
N GLY A 178 -31.15 13.21 -11.74
CA GLY A 178 -32.51 12.72 -12.03
C GLY A 178 -33.64 13.49 -11.33
N SER A 179 -33.31 14.33 -10.34
CA SER A 179 -34.30 15.07 -9.54
C SER A 179 -34.79 16.37 -10.21
N SER A 180 -34.32 16.67 -11.43
CA SER A 180 -34.66 17.89 -12.17
C SER A 180 -35.97 17.81 -12.97
N SER A 181 -36.74 16.72 -12.90
CA SER A 181 -37.88 16.54 -13.83
C SER A 181 -39.20 16.00 -13.27
N ALA A 182 -39.42 15.84 -11.95
CA ALA A 182 -40.78 15.46 -11.47
C ALA A 182 -41.10 15.62 -9.97
N ALA A 183 -40.28 16.27 -9.13
CA ALA A 183 -40.62 16.41 -7.70
C ALA A 183 -40.01 17.66 -7.05
N VAL A 184 -40.56 18.82 -7.42
CA VAL A 184 -40.51 20.02 -6.57
C VAL A 184 -41.32 19.69 -5.31
N GLY A 185 -40.67 19.37 -4.18
CA GLY A 185 -41.39 19.31 -2.90
C GLY A 185 -40.87 18.43 -1.75
N SER A 186 -39.80 17.64 -1.85
CA SER A 186 -39.24 16.97 -0.67
C SER A 186 -37.72 17.08 -0.59
N GLY A 187 -37.24 17.87 0.37
CA GLY A 187 -35.86 18.34 0.50
C GLY A 187 -34.85 17.30 1.00
N ARG A 188 -34.68 16.17 0.31
CA ARG A 188 -33.54 15.28 0.52
C ARG A 188 -32.94 14.86 -0.82
N GLN A 189 -31.77 15.43 -1.14
CA GLN A 189 -30.86 14.89 -2.14
C GLN A 189 -30.74 13.38 -1.91
N ALA A 190 -31.12 12.54 -2.88
CA ALA A 190 -31.08 11.09 -2.70
C ALA A 190 -29.63 10.64 -2.52
N SER A 191 -29.26 10.26 -1.30
CA SER A 191 -27.92 9.77 -0.97
C SER A 191 -27.64 8.43 -1.66
N GLY A 192 -26.39 8.23 -2.07
CA GLY A 192 -25.91 6.95 -2.59
C GLY A 192 -25.95 5.90 -1.48
N SER A 193 -26.46 4.70 -1.80
CA SER A 193 -26.59 3.64 -0.80
C SER A 193 -25.33 2.80 -0.75
N VAL A 194 -24.51 3.02 0.29
CA VAL A 194 -23.27 2.24 0.52
C VAL A 194 -23.58 0.75 0.70
N ARG A 195 -24.69 0.41 1.34
CA ARG A 195 -25.12 -0.98 1.51
C ARG A 195 -25.46 -1.64 0.17
N LEU A 196 -26.11 -0.90 -0.73
CA LEU A 196 -26.44 -1.39 -2.07
C LEU A 196 -25.18 -1.60 -2.90
N ALA A 197 -24.25 -0.64 -2.87
CA ALA A 197 -22.96 -0.75 -3.55
C ALA A 197 -22.15 -1.96 -3.07
N LEU A 198 -22.11 -2.18 -1.75
CA LEU A 198 -21.43 -3.34 -1.16
C LEU A 198 -22.11 -4.65 -1.56
N ARG A 199 -23.45 -4.67 -1.62
CA ARG A 199 -24.22 -5.83 -2.12
C ARG A 199 -23.88 -6.12 -3.57
N HIS A 200 -23.91 -5.13 -4.46
CA HIS A 200 -23.54 -5.31 -5.87
C HIS A 200 -22.09 -5.82 -6.03
N CYS A 201 -21.18 -5.27 -5.24
CA CYS A 201 -19.78 -5.70 -5.22
C CYS A 201 -19.63 -7.17 -4.81
N LEU A 202 -20.39 -7.63 -3.81
CA LEU A 202 -20.28 -8.98 -3.25
C LEU A 202 -21.16 -10.02 -3.95
N THR A 203 -22.15 -9.61 -4.75
CA THR A 203 -23.04 -10.54 -5.44
C THR A 203 -22.84 -10.53 -6.96
N SER A 204 -23.21 -9.46 -7.65
CA SER A 204 -23.26 -9.45 -9.11
C SER A 204 -21.89 -9.22 -9.75
N SER A 205 -21.05 -8.41 -9.11
CA SER A 205 -19.74 -7.99 -9.65
C SER A 205 -18.55 -8.67 -8.98
N PHE A 206 -18.79 -9.61 -8.05
CA PHE A 206 -17.72 -10.22 -7.26
C PHE A 206 -16.70 -10.95 -8.13
N GLY A 207 -17.13 -11.69 -9.14
CA GLY A 207 -16.24 -12.42 -10.04
C GLY A 207 -15.26 -11.51 -10.78
N SER A 208 -15.74 -10.39 -11.32
CA SER A 208 -14.90 -9.40 -12.00
C SER A 208 -13.93 -8.70 -11.04
N VAL A 209 -14.40 -8.35 -9.83
CA VAL A 209 -13.57 -7.74 -8.78
C VAL A 209 -12.47 -8.71 -8.32
N ALA A 210 -12.82 -9.98 -8.13
CA ALA A 210 -11.90 -11.06 -7.76
C ALA A 210 -10.85 -11.34 -8.83
N PHE A 211 -11.26 -11.36 -10.10
CA PHE A 211 -10.35 -11.54 -11.22
C PHE A 211 -9.41 -10.32 -11.38
N ALA A 212 -9.95 -9.10 -11.29
CA ALA A 212 -9.14 -7.88 -11.33
C ALA A 212 -8.12 -7.84 -10.19
N ALA A 213 -8.49 -8.32 -9.00
CA ALA A 213 -7.56 -8.47 -7.88
C ALA A 213 -6.44 -9.47 -8.17
N ALA A 214 -6.73 -10.59 -8.84
CA ALA A 214 -5.71 -11.56 -9.26
C ALA A 214 -4.74 -10.97 -10.28
N VAL A 215 -5.25 -10.27 -11.30
CA VAL A 215 -4.41 -9.60 -12.29
C VAL A 215 -3.49 -8.57 -11.63
N LEU A 216 -4.01 -7.75 -10.70
CA LEU A 216 -3.19 -6.79 -9.95
C LEU A 216 -2.14 -7.47 -9.05
N ALA A 217 -2.46 -8.62 -8.47
CA ALA A 217 -1.50 -9.38 -7.66
C ALA A 217 -0.33 -9.84 -8.53
N VAL A 218 -0.61 -10.39 -9.71
CA VAL A 218 0.41 -10.81 -10.69
C VAL A 218 1.24 -9.61 -11.14
N LEU A 219 0.61 -8.51 -11.54
CA LEU A 219 1.33 -7.31 -12.00
C LEU A 219 2.25 -6.75 -10.90
N ARG A 220 1.81 -6.74 -9.63
CA ARG A 220 2.66 -6.30 -8.52
C ARG A 220 3.79 -7.27 -8.22
N ALA A 221 3.57 -8.58 -8.34
CA ALA A 221 4.64 -9.57 -8.21
C ALA A 221 5.71 -9.37 -9.29
N VAL A 222 5.30 -9.20 -10.54
CA VAL A 222 6.22 -8.93 -11.66
C VAL A 222 6.99 -7.63 -11.44
N ARG A 223 6.31 -6.55 -11.05
CA ARG A 223 6.97 -5.26 -10.77
C ARG A 223 8.01 -5.38 -9.66
N ARG A 224 7.72 -6.10 -8.57
CA ARG A 224 8.71 -6.33 -7.51
C ARG A 224 9.95 -7.05 -8.00
N VAL A 225 9.78 -8.10 -8.82
CA VAL A 225 10.91 -8.82 -9.43
C VAL A 225 11.72 -7.90 -10.34
N MET A 226 11.05 -7.06 -11.16
CA MET A 226 11.73 -6.10 -12.02
C MET A 226 12.46 -5.02 -11.21
N GLU A 227 11.86 -4.50 -10.15
CA GLU A 227 12.49 -3.53 -9.25
C GLU A 227 13.71 -4.12 -8.53
N ASP A 228 13.62 -5.37 -8.10
CA ASP A 228 14.73 -6.06 -7.45
C ASP A 228 15.86 -6.39 -8.43
N ALA A 229 15.53 -6.71 -9.69
CA ALA A 229 16.50 -6.82 -10.78
C ALA A 229 17.14 -5.46 -11.11
N ALA A 230 16.35 -4.38 -11.15
CA ALA A 230 16.85 -3.04 -11.39
C ALA A 230 17.73 -2.52 -10.24
N ARG A 231 17.39 -2.85 -8.99
CA ARG A 231 18.20 -2.51 -7.79
C ARG A 231 19.57 -3.18 -7.81
N ARG A 232 19.71 -4.36 -8.41
CA ARG A 232 21.02 -5.03 -8.56
C ARG A 232 21.93 -4.32 -9.57
N ASN A 233 21.40 -3.47 -10.44
CA ASN A 233 22.19 -2.62 -11.32
C ASN A 233 22.49 -1.28 -10.63
N VAL A 234 23.62 -1.22 -9.93
CA VAL A 234 24.13 -0.04 -9.21
C VAL A 234 24.11 1.24 -10.07
N ILE A 235 24.29 1.11 -11.38
CA ILE A 235 24.28 2.20 -12.36
C ILE A 235 22.90 2.90 -12.45
N CYS A 236 21.78 2.17 -12.35
CA CYS A 236 20.44 2.77 -12.35
C CYS A 236 20.14 3.54 -11.06
N CYS A 237 20.74 3.15 -9.93
CA CYS A 237 20.59 3.84 -8.66
C CYS A 237 21.28 5.21 -8.67
N ILE A 238 22.44 5.31 -9.35
CA ILE A 238 23.16 6.57 -9.54
C ILE A 238 22.38 7.51 -10.46
N ILE A 239 21.81 7.01 -11.56
CA ILE A 239 21.04 7.83 -12.51
C ILE A 239 19.75 8.38 -11.87
N ASN A 240 19.07 7.58 -11.03
CA ASN A 240 17.83 7.98 -10.37
C ASN A 240 18.01 8.87 -9.13
N CYS A 241 19.26 9.11 -8.69
CA CYS A 241 19.58 10.13 -7.69
C CYS A 241 20.01 11.47 -8.30
N ILE A 242 20.27 11.51 -9.62
CA ILE A 242 20.68 12.71 -10.35
C ILE A 242 19.47 13.40 -11.03
N VAL A 243 18.38 12.67 -11.27
CA VAL A 243 17.10 13.17 -11.81
C VAL A 243 16.06 13.27 -10.69
#